data_AF-A0A9D7EEG5-F1
#
_entry.id   AF-A0A9D7EEG5-F1
#
_cell.length_a   1.000
_cell.length_b   1.000
_cell.length_c   1.000
_cell.angle_alpha   90.00
_cell.angle_beta   90.00
_cell.angle_gamma   90.00
#
_symmetry.space_group_name_H-M   'P 1'
#
loop_
_entity.id
_entity.type
_entity.pdbx_description
1 polymer ?
#
loop_
_entity_poly.entity_id
_entity_poly.type
_entity_poly.pdbx_seq_one_letter_code
_entity_poly.pdbx_strand_id
1 'polypeptide(L)'
;MRRSIYTSIQGHATRSAVLLALALCGFSSVNAVQVPEAVTRTVAQHFMSDRGSAFTGLRQEDLVLVQSVGDPATGNSPAAVFYRVYDVDGQGFVVVAGDDAVKPILAYSTELPFPSATMPVHVAKWFEGYRSEIRDAVINGAQAVPEVAQSWQELVAGTPTSRAGERAVNPLMTTLWDQQPHVNALCPGGSVTGCVATAMAQVMKYHNHPAQGSGFHSYNEADYGTLSANFGATTYDWGAMPNVVSSPNTAVATLMFHCGVGVDMDYSPQVSGAWMIESHSPGTNHNSEYALKNYFGYDASMQGVPRANYSEAQWISMLKADLDASRPVLYAGFGTGGGHCFVTDGYDNNDFFHFNWGWGGQANGYFEVGALNPGSTGTGGGAGGYNSGQEAIFGITPGTGGGGNPTFDMRLYNFVTPSVEHHLLRSGLQCRDQYPEQRHQQFRR
;
A
#
# COMPACT_ATOMS: atom_id res chain seq x y z
N MET A 1 -5.70 112.41 3.61
CA MET A 1 -5.63 111.96 2.20
C MET A 1 -4.93 110.61 2.16
N ARG A 2 -5.60 109.61 1.54
CA ARG A 2 -5.09 108.34 0.94
C ARG A 2 -4.31 107.37 1.86
N ARG A 3 -4.90 106.20 2.20
CA ARG A 3 -4.75 104.84 1.57
C ARG A 3 -3.28 104.35 1.63
N SER A 4 -2.92 103.16 2.11
CA SER A 4 -3.51 101.85 1.78
C SER A 4 -3.00 100.72 2.70
N ILE A 5 -3.94 99.97 3.28
CA ILE A 5 -4.06 98.50 3.37
C ILE A 5 -2.80 97.65 3.69
N TYR A 6 -2.76 97.09 4.91
CA TYR A 6 -2.06 95.85 5.27
C TYR A 6 -3.10 94.72 5.39
N THR A 7 -2.94 93.67 4.59
CA THR A 7 -3.61 92.36 4.72
C THR A 7 -2.71 91.47 5.61
N SER A 8 -3.15 90.98 6.78
CA SER A 8 -3.93 89.74 7.02
C SER A 8 -3.18 88.48 6.51
N ILE A 9 -2.94 87.38 7.25
CA ILE A 9 -3.65 86.74 8.36
C ILE A 9 -2.68 85.78 9.09
N GLN A 10 -2.90 85.62 10.40
CA GLN A 10 -2.27 84.68 11.32
C GLN A 10 -2.62 83.20 11.01
N GLY A 11 -1.81 82.29 11.53
CA GLY A 11 -2.40 81.25 12.38
C GLY A 11 -1.97 79.80 12.17
N HIS A 12 -1.11 79.37 13.10
CA HIS A 12 -1.06 78.06 13.73
C HIS A 12 -0.26 76.91 13.11
N ALA A 13 0.78 76.58 13.89
CA ALA A 13 1.59 75.39 13.86
C ALA A 13 0.77 74.11 14.01
N THR A 14 1.20 73.06 13.30
CA THR A 14 1.06 71.67 13.77
C THR A 14 2.12 70.80 13.11
N ARG A 15 2.66 69.90 13.93
CA ARG A 15 3.74 68.95 13.66
C ARG A 15 3.42 68.09 12.42
N SER A 16 4.35 67.99 11.48
CA SER A 16 4.31 66.96 10.43
C SER A 16 5.34 65.89 10.72
N ALA A 17 4.82 64.73 11.13
CA ALA A 17 5.56 63.50 11.34
C ALA A 17 5.91 62.85 10.00
N VAL A 18 7.13 62.33 9.92
CA VAL A 18 7.63 61.47 8.85
C VAL A 18 6.91 60.12 8.95
N LEU A 19 6.13 59.76 7.94
CA LEU A 19 5.55 58.42 7.78
C LEU A 19 6.50 57.58 6.91
N LEU A 20 7.40 56.87 7.57
CA LEU A 20 8.17 55.77 7.00
C LEU A 20 7.25 54.54 7.01
N ALA A 21 6.70 54.18 5.85
CA ALA A 21 5.94 52.95 5.68
C ALA A 21 6.90 51.75 5.67
N LEU A 22 7.29 51.29 6.86
CA LEU A 22 7.82 49.94 7.04
C LEU A 22 6.64 48.97 6.88
N ALA A 23 6.60 48.27 5.76
CA ALA A 23 5.86 47.03 5.64
C ALA A 23 6.50 46.02 6.62
N LEU A 24 6.01 46.01 7.86
CA LEU A 24 6.26 44.91 8.78
C LEU A 24 5.57 43.68 8.17
N CYS A 25 6.34 42.82 7.51
CA CYS A 25 6.08 41.40 7.53
C CYS A 25 6.17 40.97 9.00
N GLY A 26 5.04 41.09 9.70
CA GLY A 26 4.90 40.58 11.04
C GLY A 26 5.12 39.08 10.99
N PHE A 27 6.24 38.63 11.56
CA PHE A 27 6.39 37.27 12.02
C PHE A 27 5.37 37.08 13.15
N SER A 28 4.17 36.67 12.77
CA SER A 28 3.22 36.06 13.69
C SER A 28 3.85 34.73 14.10
N SER A 29 4.05 34.55 15.39
CA SER A 29 4.31 33.27 16.05
C SER A 29 3.66 32.10 15.30
N VAL A 30 4.50 31.15 14.87
CA VAL A 30 4.11 29.86 14.31
C VAL A 30 3.30 29.14 15.39
N ASN A 31 1.99 29.29 15.35
CA ASN A 31 1.07 28.31 15.91
C ASN A 31 0.46 27.66 14.69
N ALA A 32 0.46 26.33 14.61
CA ALA A 32 -0.23 25.64 13.53
C ALA A 32 -1.70 26.09 13.42
N VAL A 33 -2.17 26.32 12.20
CA VAL A 33 -3.52 26.81 11.90
C VAL A 33 -4.16 25.95 10.81
N GLN A 34 -5.46 25.73 10.97
CA GLN A 34 -6.34 25.20 9.94
C GLN A 34 -6.15 25.93 8.60
N VAL A 35 -5.77 25.19 7.58
CA VAL A 35 -5.45 25.72 6.26
C VAL A 35 -6.75 26.01 5.49
N PRO A 36 -6.97 27.26 5.02
CA PRO A 36 -8.15 27.61 4.23
C PRO A 36 -8.23 26.80 2.92
N GLU A 37 -9.45 26.52 2.44
CA GLU A 37 -9.65 25.78 1.19
C GLU A 37 -8.88 26.40 0.02
N ALA A 38 -8.95 27.72 -0.14
CA ALA A 38 -8.27 28.44 -1.22
C ALA A 38 -6.75 28.18 -1.25
N VAL A 39 -6.13 28.02 -0.08
CA VAL A 39 -4.70 27.68 0.04
C VAL A 39 -4.48 26.22 -0.34
N THR A 40 -5.27 25.28 0.20
CA THR A 40 -5.13 23.85 -0.17
C THR A 40 -5.39 23.59 -1.66
N ARG A 41 -6.29 24.35 -2.30
CA ARG A 41 -6.56 24.28 -3.75
C ARG A 41 -5.38 24.80 -4.56
N THR A 42 -4.75 25.89 -4.11
CA THR A 42 -3.52 26.42 -4.71
C THR A 42 -2.38 25.41 -4.61
N VAL A 43 -2.19 24.80 -3.43
CA VAL A 43 -1.20 23.74 -3.19
C VAL A 43 -1.46 22.52 -4.09
N ALA A 44 -2.71 22.07 -4.18
CA ALA A 44 -3.11 20.97 -5.06
C ALA A 44 -2.76 21.25 -6.54
N GLN A 45 -3.11 22.45 -7.02
CA GLN A 45 -2.83 22.88 -8.39
C GLN A 45 -1.33 22.90 -8.67
N HIS A 46 -0.55 23.58 -7.82
CA HIS A 46 0.90 23.71 -8.00
C HIS A 46 1.59 22.35 -7.93
N PHE A 47 1.23 21.50 -6.95
CA PHE A 47 1.79 20.17 -6.83
C PHE A 47 1.54 19.32 -8.08
N MET A 48 0.29 19.25 -8.54
CA MET A 48 -0.10 18.39 -9.66
C MET A 48 0.44 18.89 -11.00
N SER A 49 0.65 20.21 -11.15
CA SER A 49 1.21 20.79 -12.38
C SER A 49 2.58 20.22 -12.75
N ASP A 50 3.32 19.70 -11.77
CA ASP A 50 4.65 19.10 -11.93
C ASP A 50 4.63 17.57 -11.96
N ARG A 51 3.45 16.92 -12.08
CA ARG A 51 3.29 15.45 -12.03
C ARG A 51 3.04 14.80 -13.39
N GLY A 52 3.34 15.51 -14.46
CA GLY A 52 3.34 14.98 -15.83
C GLY A 52 2.78 15.96 -16.84
N SER A 53 2.99 15.66 -18.13
CA SER A 53 2.53 16.53 -19.21
C SER A 53 1.01 16.70 -19.27
N ALA A 54 0.25 15.71 -18.75
CA ALA A 54 -1.21 15.79 -18.66
C ALA A 54 -1.69 16.91 -17.71
N PHE A 55 -0.88 17.28 -16.73
CA PHE A 55 -1.22 18.28 -15.71
C PHE A 55 -0.54 19.63 -15.94
N THR A 56 0.25 19.76 -17.01
CA THR A 56 0.94 21.03 -17.29
C THR A 56 -0.07 22.11 -17.64
N GLY A 57 -0.04 23.22 -16.88
CA GLY A 57 -0.93 24.36 -17.12
C GLY A 57 -2.31 24.24 -16.50
N LEU A 58 -2.50 23.34 -15.52
CA LEU A 58 -3.71 23.27 -14.70
C LEU A 58 -4.10 24.64 -14.13
N ARG A 59 -5.39 24.93 -14.17
CA ARG A 59 -6.01 26.11 -13.55
C ARG A 59 -6.84 25.66 -12.34
N GLN A 60 -7.18 26.59 -11.46
CA GLN A 60 -7.93 26.25 -10.25
C GLN A 60 -9.33 25.67 -10.51
N GLU A 61 -9.94 26.03 -11.64
CA GLU A 61 -11.22 25.49 -12.10
C GLU A 61 -11.14 24.03 -12.59
N ASP A 62 -9.95 23.55 -12.92
CA ASP A 62 -9.73 22.17 -13.36
C ASP A 62 -9.65 21.21 -12.14
N LEU A 63 -9.67 21.76 -10.92
CA LEU A 63 -9.73 21.01 -9.65
C LEU A 63 -11.16 20.96 -9.12
N VAL A 64 -11.66 19.76 -8.87
CA VAL A 64 -12.97 19.53 -8.24
C VAL A 64 -12.75 19.07 -6.80
N LEU A 65 -13.25 19.82 -5.82
CA LEU A 65 -13.21 19.39 -4.42
C LEU A 65 -14.22 18.26 -4.23
N VAL A 66 -13.73 17.04 -4.01
CA VAL A 66 -14.56 15.83 -3.88
C VAL A 66 -14.93 15.59 -2.42
N GLN A 67 -14.00 15.85 -1.51
CA GLN A 67 -14.17 15.52 -0.10
C GLN A 67 -13.42 16.50 0.80
N SER A 68 -14.02 16.84 1.94
CA SER A 68 -13.36 17.50 3.07
C SER A 68 -13.58 16.63 4.30
N VAL A 69 -12.50 16.09 4.86
CA VAL A 69 -12.54 15.19 6.00
C VAL A 69 -12.13 15.95 7.25
N GLY A 70 -12.95 15.84 8.29
CA GLY A 70 -12.82 16.68 9.47
C GLY A 70 -13.76 16.26 10.60
N ASP A 71 -13.61 16.89 11.75
CA ASP A 71 -14.56 16.81 12.86
C ASP A 71 -15.46 18.06 12.85
N PRO A 72 -16.78 17.91 13.07
CA PRO A 72 -17.67 19.06 13.18
C PRO A 72 -17.37 19.85 14.46
N ALA A 73 -17.82 21.11 14.50
CA ALA A 73 -17.75 21.90 15.73
C ALA A 73 -18.59 21.22 16.82
N THR A 74 -18.03 21.09 18.03
CA THR A 74 -18.72 20.46 19.17
C THR A 74 -18.57 21.32 20.42
N GLY A 75 -19.68 21.90 20.89
CA GLY A 75 -19.69 22.77 22.06
C GLY A 75 -18.73 23.96 21.92
N ASN A 76 -17.61 23.92 22.65
CA ASN A 76 -16.56 24.95 22.63
C ASN A 76 -15.43 24.66 21.62
N SER A 77 -15.43 23.51 20.96
CA SER A 77 -14.40 23.13 19.99
C SER A 77 -14.82 23.55 18.58
N PRO A 78 -14.01 24.36 17.87
CA PRO A 78 -14.31 24.72 16.48
C PRO A 78 -14.26 23.48 15.58
N ALA A 79 -14.89 23.56 14.40
CA ALA A 79 -14.74 22.54 13.38
C ALA A 79 -13.27 22.45 12.95
N ALA A 80 -12.79 21.23 12.72
CA ALA A 80 -11.44 20.96 12.23
C ALA A 80 -11.52 20.18 10.92
N VAL A 81 -10.74 20.58 9.93
CA VAL A 81 -10.51 19.86 8.68
C VAL A 81 -9.13 19.22 8.76
N PHE A 82 -9.10 17.91 8.57
CA PHE A 82 -7.87 17.12 8.59
C PHE A 82 -7.25 17.01 7.20
N TYR A 83 -8.05 16.83 6.15
CA TYR A 83 -7.57 16.89 4.77
C TYR A 83 -8.69 17.15 3.78
N ARG A 84 -8.31 17.54 2.56
CA ARG A 84 -9.19 17.74 1.40
C ARG A 84 -8.71 16.90 0.24
N VAL A 85 -9.66 16.42 -0.56
CA VAL A 85 -9.39 15.64 -1.77
C VAL A 85 -9.87 16.42 -2.98
N TYR A 86 -8.97 16.61 -3.93
CA TYR A 86 -9.26 17.23 -5.20
C TYR A 86 -9.10 16.21 -6.32
N ASP A 87 -10.15 16.01 -7.11
CA ASP A 87 -10.01 15.40 -8.44
C ASP A 87 -9.43 16.44 -9.39
N VAL A 88 -8.56 15.99 -10.28
CA VAL A 88 -7.77 16.87 -11.13
C VAL A 88 -8.02 16.51 -12.59
N ASP A 89 -8.68 17.42 -13.30
CA ASP A 89 -8.99 17.33 -14.74
C ASP A 89 -9.67 16.00 -15.17
N GLY A 90 -10.41 15.37 -14.24
CA GLY A 90 -11.04 14.07 -14.48
C GLY A 90 -10.05 12.91 -14.70
N GLN A 91 -8.75 13.13 -14.46
CA GLN A 91 -7.67 12.17 -14.66
C GLN A 91 -6.70 12.26 -13.47
N GLY A 92 -7.07 11.72 -12.31
CA GLY A 92 -6.21 11.74 -11.12
C GLY A 92 -6.80 12.49 -9.94
N PHE A 93 -6.10 12.43 -8.82
CA PHE A 93 -6.49 13.12 -7.59
C PHE A 93 -5.27 13.54 -6.77
N VAL A 94 -5.47 14.48 -5.85
CA VAL A 94 -4.51 14.85 -4.83
C VAL A 94 -5.20 15.07 -3.48
N VAL A 95 -4.55 14.58 -2.42
CA VAL A 95 -5.01 14.68 -1.04
C VAL A 95 -4.10 15.65 -0.30
N VAL A 96 -4.66 16.78 0.11
CA VAL A 96 -3.93 17.88 0.76
C VAL A 96 -4.35 17.98 2.23
N ALA A 97 -3.37 18.09 3.13
CA ALA A 97 -3.63 18.27 4.55
C ALA A 97 -4.44 19.55 4.84
N GLY A 98 -5.27 19.49 5.87
CA GLY A 98 -6.12 20.58 6.32
C GLY A 98 -5.49 21.44 7.42
N ASP A 99 -4.30 21.08 7.89
CA ASP A 99 -3.56 21.77 8.95
C ASP A 99 -2.08 21.86 8.57
N ASP A 100 -1.43 23.00 8.85
CA ASP A 100 -0.04 23.24 8.48
C ASP A 100 0.98 22.64 9.46
N ALA A 101 0.52 22.02 10.56
CA ALA A 101 1.36 21.22 11.45
C ALA A 101 1.98 19.97 10.80
N VAL A 102 1.44 19.52 9.66
CA VAL A 102 1.80 18.28 8.99
C VAL A 102 2.18 18.50 7.52
N LYS A 103 2.80 17.50 6.89
CA LYS A 103 3.15 17.51 5.46
C LYS A 103 1.94 17.93 4.59
N PRO A 104 2.13 18.81 3.60
CA PRO A 104 1.04 19.37 2.80
C PRO A 104 0.32 18.34 1.92
N ILE A 105 1.05 17.39 1.34
CA ILE A 105 0.50 16.37 0.45
C ILE A 105 0.56 15.03 1.16
N LEU A 106 -0.55 14.29 1.14
CA LEU A 106 -0.70 13.01 1.82
C LEU A 106 -0.69 11.84 0.83
N ALA A 107 -1.35 12.03 -0.31
CA ALA A 107 -1.40 11.06 -1.40
C ALA A 107 -1.77 11.77 -2.70
N TYR A 108 -1.45 11.15 -3.83
CA TYR A 108 -1.93 11.58 -5.15
C TYR A 108 -1.97 10.42 -6.14
N SER A 109 -2.69 10.59 -7.24
CA SER A 109 -2.66 9.68 -8.38
C SER A 109 -2.68 10.48 -9.67
N THR A 110 -1.95 10.00 -10.67
CA THR A 110 -1.94 10.52 -12.03
C THR A 110 -2.76 9.65 -12.99
N GLU A 111 -3.38 8.59 -12.47
CA GLU A 111 -3.98 7.52 -13.27
C GLU A 111 -5.51 7.65 -13.35
N LEU A 112 -6.16 7.68 -12.18
CA LEU A 112 -7.62 7.67 -12.05
C LEU A 112 -8.08 8.67 -10.98
N PRO A 113 -9.29 9.25 -11.12
CA PRO A 113 -9.91 10.08 -10.09
C PRO A 113 -10.09 9.36 -8.75
N PHE A 114 -10.33 10.14 -7.70
CA PHE A 114 -10.56 9.62 -6.36
C PHE A 114 -11.87 8.82 -6.29
N PRO A 115 -11.83 7.54 -5.88
CA PRO A 115 -13.01 6.69 -5.95
C PRO A 115 -13.92 6.86 -4.73
N SER A 116 -14.47 8.05 -4.51
CA SER A 116 -15.26 8.39 -3.31
C SER A 116 -16.45 7.46 -3.05
N ALA A 117 -17.13 7.00 -4.10
CA ALA A 117 -18.32 6.15 -3.99
C ALA A 117 -18.02 4.64 -3.90
N THR A 118 -16.84 4.21 -4.35
CA THR A 118 -16.48 2.81 -4.49
C THR A 118 -15.21 2.42 -3.73
N MET A 119 -14.66 3.34 -2.93
CA MET A 119 -13.36 3.23 -2.25
C MET A 119 -13.18 1.85 -1.62
N PRO A 120 -12.11 1.10 -1.99
CA PRO A 120 -11.78 -0.13 -1.32
C PRO A 120 -11.62 0.12 0.19
N VAL A 121 -12.25 -0.72 1.02
CA VAL A 121 -12.30 -0.50 2.47
C VAL A 121 -10.92 -0.29 3.09
N HIS A 122 -9.91 -1.00 2.58
CA HIS A 122 -8.54 -0.95 3.08
C HIS A 122 -7.84 0.38 2.73
N VAL A 123 -8.11 0.93 1.55
CA VAL A 123 -7.61 2.27 1.17
C VAL A 123 -8.28 3.33 2.04
N ALA A 124 -9.58 3.20 2.31
CA ALA A 124 -10.26 4.09 3.25
C ALA A 124 -9.63 4.03 4.66
N LYS A 125 -9.13 2.85 5.08
CA LYS A 125 -8.42 2.71 6.36
C LYS A 125 -7.03 3.32 6.37
N TRP A 126 -6.31 3.30 5.24
CA TRP A 126 -5.06 4.06 5.10
C TRP A 126 -5.31 5.56 5.33
N PHE A 127 -6.37 6.10 4.70
CA PHE A 127 -6.80 7.48 4.89
C PHE A 127 -7.32 7.78 6.31
N GLU A 128 -7.90 6.80 7.01
CA GLU A 128 -8.22 6.92 8.43
C GLU A 128 -6.95 7.05 9.29
N GLY A 129 -5.86 6.38 8.90
CA GLY A 129 -4.54 6.57 9.51
C GLY A 129 -4.06 8.02 9.43
N TYR A 130 -4.11 8.62 8.23
CA TYR A 130 -3.80 10.04 8.07
C TYR A 130 -4.74 10.93 8.88
N ARG A 131 -6.05 10.64 8.87
CA ARG A 131 -7.01 11.38 9.70
C ARG A 131 -6.60 11.38 11.17
N SER A 132 -6.25 10.21 11.72
CA SER A 132 -5.87 10.07 13.13
C SER A 132 -4.60 10.87 13.45
N GLU A 133 -3.58 10.76 12.62
CA GLU A 133 -2.30 11.45 12.87
C GLU A 133 -2.45 12.98 12.81
N ILE A 134 -3.20 13.50 11.83
CA ILE A 134 -3.46 14.93 11.73
C ILE A 134 -4.31 15.40 12.91
N ARG A 135 -5.33 14.63 13.29
CA ARG A 135 -6.17 14.94 14.46
C ARG A 135 -5.35 15.00 15.74
N ASP A 136 -4.44 14.06 15.94
CA ASP A 136 -3.55 14.05 17.11
C ASP A 136 -2.59 15.25 17.10
N ALA A 137 -2.05 15.62 15.93
CA ALA A 137 -1.23 16.82 15.79
C ALA A 137 -2.02 18.09 16.16
N VAL A 138 -3.26 18.22 15.67
CA VAL A 138 -4.14 19.36 15.95
C VAL A 138 -4.51 19.44 17.45
N ILE A 139 -4.96 18.32 18.05
CA ILE A 139 -5.39 18.28 19.46
C ILE A 139 -4.23 18.61 20.40
N ASN A 140 -3.02 18.12 20.09
CA ASN A 140 -1.84 18.35 20.90
C ASN A 140 -1.15 19.69 20.62
N GLY A 141 -1.67 20.50 19.69
CA GLY A 141 -1.08 21.79 19.31
C GLY A 141 0.34 21.65 18.74
N ALA A 142 0.59 20.57 18.01
CA ALA A 142 1.86 20.28 17.39
C ALA A 142 2.29 21.44 16.47
N GLN A 143 3.57 21.75 16.47
CA GLN A 143 4.13 22.74 15.56
C GLN A 143 4.74 22.04 14.35
N ALA A 144 4.66 22.71 13.20
CA ALA A 144 5.36 22.28 12.01
C ALA A 144 6.87 22.27 12.29
N VAL A 145 7.53 21.16 11.98
CA VAL A 145 9.00 21.14 11.88
C VAL A 145 9.45 22.00 10.69
N PRO A 146 10.69 22.51 10.68
CA PRO A 146 11.19 23.39 9.62
C PRO A 146 10.97 22.84 8.20
N GLU A 147 11.16 21.54 8.01
CA GLU A 147 11.00 20.85 6.73
C GLU A 147 9.55 20.85 6.24
N VAL A 148 8.59 20.69 7.17
CA VAL A 148 7.15 20.75 6.87
C VAL A 148 6.73 22.18 6.53
N ALA A 149 7.16 23.16 7.34
CA ALA A 149 6.88 24.57 7.10
C ALA A 149 7.44 25.04 5.74
N GLN A 150 8.66 24.60 5.40
CA GLN A 150 9.28 24.87 4.10
C GLN A 150 8.48 24.25 2.95
N SER A 151 8.05 23.00 3.09
CA SER A 151 7.24 22.31 2.06
C SER A 151 5.94 23.06 1.75
N TRP A 152 5.26 23.60 2.77
CA TRP A 152 4.10 24.46 2.58
C TRP A 152 4.44 25.75 1.84
N GLN A 153 5.51 26.45 2.22
CA GLN A 153 5.93 27.70 1.58
C GLN A 153 6.25 27.50 0.10
N GLU A 154 6.99 26.44 -0.22
CA GLU A 154 7.37 26.10 -1.60
C GLU A 154 6.14 25.79 -2.46
N LEU A 155 5.22 24.96 -1.96
CA LEU A 155 4.00 24.62 -2.70
C LEU A 155 3.04 25.80 -2.86
N VAL A 156 2.91 26.67 -1.87
CA VAL A 156 2.10 27.89 -2.01
C VAL A 156 2.73 28.85 -3.03
N ALA A 157 4.06 28.95 -3.07
CA ALA A 157 4.79 29.79 -4.02
C ALA A 157 4.84 29.21 -5.45
N GLY A 158 4.46 27.94 -5.64
CA GLY A 158 4.59 27.25 -6.93
C GLY A 158 6.03 26.90 -7.27
N THR A 159 6.89 26.76 -6.26
CA THR A 159 8.26 26.28 -6.44
C THR A 159 8.22 24.79 -6.80
N PRO A 160 8.93 24.36 -7.86
CA PRO A 160 8.98 22.96 -8.22
C PRO A 160 9.50 22.10 -7.06
N THR A 161 8.69 21.11 -6.67
CA THR A 161 8.99 20.23 -5.52
C THR A 161 9.91 19.06 -5.88
N SER A 162 10.29 18.92 -7.15
CA SER A 162 11.24 17.88 -7.55
C SER A 162 12.61 18.15 -6.91
N ARG A 163 13.03 17.28 -5.98
CA ARG A 163 14.37 17.32 -5.40
C ARG A 163 15.40 16.97 -6.47
N ALA A 164 16.11 17.97 -6.98
CA ALA A 164 17.10 17.78 -8.03
C ALA A 164 18.17 16.77 -7.59
N GLY A 165 18.33 15.68 -8.35
CA GLY A 165 19.29 14.60 -8.07
C GLY A 165 18.74 13.42 -7.27
N GLU A 166 17.51 13.50 -6.76
CA GLU A 166 16.82 12.33 -6.18
C GLU A 166 16.37 11.37 -7.28
N ARG A 167 16.50 10.07 -7.00
CA ARG A 167 16.00 9.01 -7.88
C ARG A 167 14.48 8.92 -7.79
N ALA A 168 13.89 8.35 -8.83
CA ALA A 168 12.49 7.93 -8.85
C ALA A 168 12.39 6.65 -9.67
N VAL A 169 11.44 5.79 -9.32
CA VAL A 169 11.11 4.57 -10.06
C VAL A 169 9.63 4.64 -10.41
N ASN A 170 9.35 4.73 -11.71
CA ASN A 170 7.97 4.63 -12.21
C ASN A 170 7.36 3.27 -11.79
N PRO A 171 6.02 3.16 -11.69
CA PRO A 171 5.36 1.91 -11.33
C PRO A 171 5.86 0.77 -12.22
N LEU A 172 6.47 -0.24 -11.58
CA LEU A 172 7.08 -1.39 -12.24
C LEU A 172 6.01 -2.32 -12.81
N MET A 173 4.85 -2.39 -12.15
CA MET A 173 3.79 -3.32 -12.50
C MET A 173 2.79 -2.69 -13.44
N THR A 174 2.37 -3.48 -14.42
CA THR A 174 1.34 -3.08 -15.39
C THR A 174 0.01 -3.80 -15.17
N THR A 175 -0.03 -4.78 -14.26
CA THR A 175 -1.24 -5.54 -13.96
C THR A 175 -2.22 -4.70 -13.17
N LEU A 176 -3.49 -4.73 -13.56
CA LEU A 176 -4.62 -4.15 -12.84
C LEU A 176 -5.56 -5.29 -12.48
N TRP A 177 -5.05 -6.26 -11.73
CA TRP A 177 -5.87 -7.40 -11.30
C TRP A 177 -6.71 -7.03 -10.09
N ASP A 178 -7.85 -7.70 -9.98
CA ASP A 178 -8.80 -7.57 -8.89
C ASP A 178 -8.92 -8.93 -8.20
N GLN A 179 -9.75 -9.03 -7.17
CA GLN A 179 -10.10 -10.27 -6.51
C GLN A 179 -11.34 -10.95 -7.09
N GLN A 180 -12.12 -10.20 -7.88
CA GLN A 180 -13.27 -10.64 -8.67
C GLN A 180 -13.73 -9.48 -9.58
N PRO A 181 -14.56 -9.74 -10.60
CA PRO A 181 -14.89 -11.04 -11.18
C PRO A 181 -13.73 -11.59 -12.04
N HIS A 182 -13.96 -12.72 -12.72
CA HIS A 182 -13.12 -13.28 -13.79
C HIS A 182 -11.79 -13.93 -13.38
N VAL A 183 -11.25 -13.55 -12.23
CA VAL A 183 -9.98 -14.05 -11.68
C VAL A 183 -10.16 -15.07 -10.55
N ASN A 184 -11.38 -15.25 -10.04
CA ASN A 184 -11.70 -16.12 -8.90
C ASN A 184 -12.51 -17.38 -9.28
N ALA A 185 -12.57 -17.72 -10.56
CA ALA A 185 -13.44 -18.81 -11.06
C ALA A 185 -13.12 -20.19 -10.46
N LEU A 186 -11.91 -20.39 -9.93
CA LEU A 186 -11.47 -21.62 -9.28
C LEU A 186 -11.48 -21.53 -7.74
N CYS A 187 -11.77 -20.36 -7.17
CA CYS A 187 -11.92 -20.21 -5.73
C CYS A 187 -13.22 -20.91 -5.26
N PRO A 188 -13.21 -21.58 -4.11
CA PRO A 188 -14.35 -22.37 -3.63
C PRO A 188 -15.51 -21.45 -3.25
N GLY A 189 -16.75 -21.94 -3.36
CA GLY A 189 -17.93 -21.24 -2.86
C GLY A 189 -18.24 -19.88 -3.51
N GLY A 190 -17.62 -19.55 -4.64
CA GLY A 190 -17.69 -18.20 -5.24
C GLY A 190 -16.90 -17.16 -4.44
N SER A 191 -15.92 -17.61 -3.67
CA SER A 191 -15.07 -16.75 -2.85
C SER A 191 -14.25 -15.77 -3.67
N VAL A 192 -13.89 -14.63 -3.08
CA VAL A 192 -12.87 -13.75 -3.65
C VAL A 192 -11.50 -14.42 -3.54
N THR A 193 -10.56 -14.06 -4.41
CA THR A 193 -9.20 -14.65 -4.39
C THR A 193 -8.46 -14.41 -3.08
N GLY A 194 -8.71 -13.26 -2.44
CA GLY A 194 -7.95 -12.78 -1.30
C GLY A 194 -6.87 -11.78 -1.71
N CYS A 195 -6.66 -10.78 -0.88
CA CYS A 195 -5.69 -9.70 -1.13
C CYS A 195 -4.26 -10.23 -1.24
N VAL A 196 -3.89 -11.18 -0.37
CA VAL A 196 -2.57 -11.84 -0.36
C VAL A 196 -2.32 -12.59 -1.66
N ALA A 197 -3.26 -13.43 -2.09
CA ALA A 197 -3.14 -14.18 -3.34
C ALA A 197 -3.04 -13.24 -4.55
N THR A 198 -3.84 -12.17 -4.55
CA THR A 198 -3.83 -11.18 -5.63
C THR A 198 -2.51 -10.44 -5.72
N ALA A 199 -1.99 -9.94 -4.59
CA ALA A 199 -0.70 -9.27 -4.54
C ALA A 199 0.44 -10.20 -4.98
N MET A 200 0.49 -11.43 -4.46
CA MET A 200 1.45 -12.46 -4.89
C MET A 200 1.37 -12.70 -6.40
N ALA A 201 0.18 -12.96 -6.93
CA ALA A 201 -0.02 -13.29 -8.33
C ALA A 201 0.41 -12.14 -9.25
N GLN A 202 0.14 -10.88 -8.87
CA GLN A 202 0.59 -9.73 -9.65
C GLN A 202 2.12 -9.58 -9.64
N VAL A 203 2.79 -9.77 -8.50
CA VAL A 203 4.27 -9.80 -8.44
C VAL A 203 4.84 -10.95 -9.28
N MET A 204 4.19 -12.11 -9.24
CA MET A 204 4.60 -13.25 -10.06
C MET A 204 4.45 -12.99 -11.55
N LYS A 205 3.37 -12.31 -11.94
CA LYS A 205 3.14 -11.88 -13.31
C LYS A 205 4.16 -10.86 -13.79
N TYR A 206 4.59 -9.92 -12.93
CA TYR A 206 5.67 -8.99 -13.26
C TYR A 206 6.96 -9.73 -13.66
N HIS A 207 7.33 -10.77 -12.91
CA HIS A 207 8.49 -11.60 -13.24
C HIS A 207 8.23 -12.64 -14.34
N ASN A 208 6.96 -12.93 -14.67
CA ASN A 208 6.53 -14.09 -15.43
C ASN A 208 7.23 -15.38 -14.95
N HIS A 209 7.20 -15.61 -13.63
CA HIS A 209 7.91 -16.71 -12.98
C HIS A 209 7.03 -17.40 -11.92
N PRO A 210 7.11 -18.74 -11.78
CA PRO A 210 7.93 -19.68 -12.55
C PRO A 210 7.24 -20.18 -13.82
N ALA A 211 8.00 -20.81 -14.73
CA ALA A 211 7.40 -21.55 -15.83
C ALA A 211 6.59 -22.76 -15.32
N GLN A 212 7.11 -23.46 -14.31
CA GLN A 212 6.47 -24.58 -13.63
C GLN A 212 6.70 -24.45 -12.12
N GLY A 213 5.66 -24.71 -11.33
CA GLY A 213 5.77 -24.69 -9.86
C GLY A 213 6.55 -25.90 -9.31
N SER A 214 6.57 -26.03 -7.98
CA SER A 214 7.24 -27.13 -7.29
C SER A 214 6.36 -27.69 -6.17
N GLY A 215 6.37 -29.01 -6.02
CA GLY A 215 5.68 -29.70 -4.93
C GLY A 215 4.16 -29.68 -5.04
N PHE A 216 3.55 -30.00 -3.91
CA PHE A 216 2.10 -30.12 -3.73
C PHE A 216 1.76 -29.61 -2.33
N HIS A 217 0.61 -28.99 -2.20
CA HIS A 217 0.08 -28.60 -0.89
C HIS A 217 -1.41 -28.87 -0.80
N SER A 218 -1.87 -29.16 0.41
CA SER A 218 -3.27 -29.35 0.74
C SER A 218 -3.53 -28.99 2.18
N TYR A 219 -4.66 -28.35 2.43
CA TYR A 219 -5.15 -28.03 3.76
C TYR A 219 -6.67 -28.20 3.80
N ASN A 220 -7.23 -28.26 5.01
CA ASN A 220 -8.68 -28.26 5.20
C ASN A 220 -9.12 -26.84 5.50
N GLU A 221 -9.90 -26.27 4.58
CA GLU A 221 -10.64 -25.04 4.77
C GLU A 221 -11.93 -25.37 5.54
N ALA A 222 -12.32 -24.51 6.49
CA ALA A 222 -13.37 -24.80 7.45
C ALA A 222 -14.75 -25.00 6.81
N ASP A 223 -15.07 -24.23 5.78
CA ASP A 223 -16.39 -24.18 5.13
C ASP A 223 -16.45 -25.00 3.83
N TYR A 224 -15.31 -25.19 3.16
CA TYR A 224 -15.22 -25.82 1.83
C TYR A 224 -14.49 -27.16 1.81
N GLY A 225 -13.95 -27.60 2.96
CA GLY A 225 -13.26 -28.88 3.09
C GLY A 225 -11.84 -28.85 2.51
N THR A 226 -11.37 -30.00 2.02
CA THR A 226 -9.98 -30.12 1.55
C THR A 226 -9.77 -29.37 0.24
N LEU A 227 -8.85 -28.41 0.25
CA LEU A 227 -8.37 -27.70 -0.92
C LEU A 227 -6.92 -28.10 -1.18
N SER A 228 -6.56 -28.27 -2.46
CA SER A 228 -5.23 -28.74 -2.85
C SER A 228 -4.75 -28.13 -4.15
N ALA A 229 -3.43 -28.00 -4.29
CA ALA A 229 -2.78 -27.57 -5.52
C ALA A 229 -1.51 -28.40 -5.76
N ASN A 230 -1.36 -28.93 -6.98
CA ASN A 230 -0.14 -29.60 -7.43
C ASN A 230 0.69 -28.63 -8.28
N PHE A 231 1.47 -27.79 -7.62
CA PHE A 231 2.30 -26.79 -8.28
C PHE A 231 3.35 -27.44 -9.19
N GLY A 232 3.92 -28.57 -8.78
CA GLY A 232 4.91 -29.34 -9.54
C GLY A 232 4.37 -29.93 -10.85
N ALA A 233 3.06 -30.17 -10.95
CA ALA A 233 2.40 -30.59 -12.18
C ALA A 233 1.84 -29.42 -13.01
N THR A 234 2.01 -28.17 -12.56
CA THR A 234 1.38 -27.00 -13.16
C THR A 234 2.40 -26.14 -13.89
N THR A 235 2.18 -25.96 -15.19
CA THR A 235 2.88 -24.97 -16.01
C THR A 235 2.05 -23.69 -16.08
N TYR A 236 2.64 -22.55 -15.74
CA TYR A 236 1.95 -21.27 -15.78
C TYR A 236 2.16 -20.60 -17.15
N ASP A 237 1.09 -20.54 -17.96
CA ASP A 237 1.12 -19.83 -19.24
C ASP A 237 0.98 -18.32 -19.02
N TRP A 238 2.11 -17.67 -18.74
CA TRP A 238 2.17 -16.23 -18.53
C TRP A 238 1.68 -15.42 -19.74
N GLY A 239 1.81 -15.96 -20.96
CA GLY A 239 1.33 -15.30 -22.18
C GLY A 239 -0.20 -15.23 -22.25
N ALA A 240 -0.88 -16.18 -21.63
CA ALA A 240 -2.34 -16.21 -21.51
C ALA A 240 -2.90 -15.32 -20.36
N MET A 241 -2.04 -14.67 -19.58
CA MET A 241 -2.42 -13.81 -18.46
C MET A 241 -2.29 -12.32 -18.84
N PRO A 242 -3.38 -11.65 -19.26
CA PRO A 242 -3.32 -10.25 -19.64
C PRO A 242 -3.15 -9.35 -18.41
N ASN A 243 -2.64 -8.14 -18.63
CA ASN A 243 -2.50 -7.13 -17.57
C ASN A 243 -3.84 -6.65 -17.02
N VAL A 244 -4.89 -6.64 -17.84
CA VAL A 244 -6.26 -6.31 -17.44
C VAL A 244 -7.16 -7.48 -17.80
N VAL A 245 -7.92 -8.00 -16.83
CA VAL A 245 -8.79 -9.16 -17.00
C VAL A 245 -10.24 -8.70 -17.13
N SER A 246 -10.74 -8.59 -18.36
CA SER A 246 -12.11 -8.12 -18.66
C SER A 246 -13.12 -9.23 -18.93
N SER A 247 -12.68 -10.49 -18.90
CA SER A 247 -13.51 -11.68 -19.09
C SER A 247 -12.89 -12.87 -18.35
N PRO A 248 -13.67 -13.93 -17.99
CA PRO A 248 -13.13 -15.08 -17.28
C PRO A 248 -11.83 -15.61 -17.90
N ASN A 249 -10.78 -15.71 -17.09
CA ASN A 249 -9.46 -16.16 -17.55
C ASN A 249 -8.95 -17.28 -16.66
N THR A 250 -8.96 -18.51 -17.18
CA THR A 250 -8.57 -19.70 -16.42
C THR A 250 -7.09 -19.66 -16.02
N ALA A 251 -6.19 -19.11 -16.85
CA ALA A 251 -4.78 -19.03 -16.49
C ALA A 251 -4.55 -18.15 -15.26
N VAL A 252 -5.20 -16.97 -15.22
CA VAL A 252 -5.16 -16.08 -14.04
C VAL A 252 -5.86 -16.74 -12.85
N ALA A 253 -7.03 -17.37 -13.05
CA ALA A 253 -7.76 -18.03 -11.98
C ALA A 253 -6.99 -19.22 -11.37
N THR A 254 -6.24 -19.98 -12.17
CA THR A 254 -5.36 -21.04 -11.68
C THR A 254 -4.23 -20.46 -10.85
N LEU A 255 -3.58 -19.40 -11.31
CA LEU A 255 -2.53 -18.73 -10.52
C LEU A 255 -3.08 -18.20 -9.19
N MET A 256 -4.21 -17.48 -9.21
CA MET A 256 -4.84 -16.93 -8.02
C MET A 256 -5.21 -18.02 -7.01
N PHE A 257 -5.86 -19.09 -7.46
CA PHE A 257 -6.21 -20.21 -6.61
C PHE A 257 -4.97 -20.90 -6.03
N HIS A 258 -3.92 -21.07 -6.83
CA HIS A 258 -2.66 -21.66 -6.37
C HIS A 258 -1.94 -20.78 -5.34
N CYS A 259 -1.89 -19.46 -5.56
CA CYS A 259 -1.38 -18.53 -4.55
C CYS A 259 -2.18 -18.67 -3.26
N GLY A 260 -3.52 -18.71 -3.33
CA GLY A 260 -4.38 -18.89 -2.15
C GLY A 260 -4.18 -20.23 -1.43
N VAL A 261 -4.11 -21.35 -2.16
CA VAL A 261 -3.81 -22.65 -1.56
C VAL A 261 -2.44 -22.64 -0.90
N GLY A 262 -1.42 -22.05 -1.53
CA GLY A 262 -0.05 -21.99 -1.00
C GLY A 262 0.09 -21.24 0.33
N VAL A 263 -0.92 -20.48 0.74
CA VAL A 263 -0.92 -19.67 1.97
C VAL A 263 -2.07 -20.02 2.93
N ASP A 264 -2.70 -21.18 2.76
CA ASP A 264 -3.84 -21.65 3.54
C ASP A 264 -4.97 -20.60 3.63
N MET A 265 -5.36 -20.05 2.48
CA MET A 265 -6.36 -18.98 2.41
C MET A 265 -7.66 -19.37 3.13
N ASP A 266 -8.08 -18.54 4.08
CA ASP A 266 -9.40 -18.58 4.68
C ASP A 266 -10.37 -17.95 3.68
N TYR A 267 -11.04 -18.77 2.87
CA TYR A 267 -11.84 -18.30 1.74
C TYR A 267 -13.23 -17.84 2.18
N SER A 268 -13.71 -16.71 1.65
CA SER A 268 -15.13 -16.40 1.71
C SER A 268 -15.60 -15.55 0.53
N PRO A 269 -16.92 -15.50 0.24
CA PRO A 269 -17.47 -14.62 -0.80
C PRO A 269 -17.26 -13.13 -0.55
N GLN A 270 -16.99 -12.73 0.70
CA GLN A 270 -16.85 -11.32 1.08
C GLN A 270 -15.40 -10.90 1.21
N VAL A 271 -14.59 -11.67 1.96
CA VAL A 271 -13.19 -11.37 2.25
C VAL A 271 -12.45 -12.69 2.44
N SER A 272 -11.39 -12.93 1.67
CA SER A 272 -10.51 -14.08 1.88
C SER A 272 -9.19 -13.61 2.51
N GLY A 273 -8.77 -14.27 3.59
CA GLY A 273 -7.65 -13.85 4.43
C GLY A 273 -6.52 -14.88 4.49
N ALA A 274 -5.27 -14.40 4.55
CA ALA A 274 -4.09 -15.22 4.73
C ALA A 274 -2.95 -14.42 5.36
N TRP A 275 -1.87 -15.10 5.76
CA TRP A 275 -0.67 -14.47 6.31
C TRP A 275 0.35 -14.17 5.22
N MET A 276 0.98 -12.99 5.30
CA MET A 276 2.02 -12.62 4.34
C MET A 276 3.40 -13.07 4.84
N ILE A 277 3.77 -12.71 6.07
CA ILE A 277 5.10 -13.01 6.63
C ILE A 277 5.08 -14.15 7.65
N GLU A 278 6.23 -14.82 7.77
CA GLU A 278 6.43 -15.95 8.67
C GLU A 278 6.27 -15.55 10.14
N SER A 279 6.80 -14.39 10.55
CA SER A 279 6.80 -13.96 11.96
C SER A 279 5.44 -13.66 12.56
N HIS A 280 4.41 -13.46 11.73
CA HIS A 280 3.02 -13.23 12.16
C HIS A 280 2.08 -14.38 11.83
N SER A 281 2.56 -15.38 11.09
CA SER A 281 1.80 -16.58 10.76
C SER A 281 1.75 -17.55 11.96
N PRO A 282 0.66 -18.31 12.16
CA PRO A 282 0.55 -19.35 13.21
C PRO A 282 1.52 -20.53 13.00
N GLY A 283 2.15 -20.62 11.82
CA GLY A 283 3.15 -21.62 11.48
C GLY A 283 4.10 -21.12 10.39
N THR A 284 5.22 -21.80 10.19
CA THR A 284 6.27 -21.33 9.28
C THR A 284 5.97 -21.54 7.80
N ASN A 285 4.92 -22.30 7.49
CA ASN A 285 4.64 -22.84 6.15
C ASN A 285 3.33 -22.38 5.50
N HIS A 286 2.58 -21.45 6.12
CA HIS A 286 1.27 -21.01 5.65
C HIS A 286 1.24 -19.49 5.37
N ASN A 287 2.24 -19.02 4.62
CA ASN A 287 2.41 -17.61 4.35
C ASN A 287 3.07 -17.36 2.99
N SER A 288 3.00 -16.11 2.51
CA SER A 288 3.52 -15.72 1.19
C SER A 288 5.01 -15.97 1.04
N GLU A 289 5.82 -15.70 2.07
CA GLU A 289 7.27 -15.96 2.01
C GLU A 289 7.56 -17.43 1.74
N TYR A 290 6.90 -18.32 2.49
CA TYR A 290 7.07 -19.75 2.33
C TYR A 290 6.61 -20.22 0.95
N ALA A 291 5.43 -19.79 0.51
CA ALA A 291 4.86 -20.20 -0.77
C ALA A 291 5.74 -19.77 -1.95
N LEU A 292 6.21 -18.52 -1.94
CA LEU A 292 7.09 -17.99 -3.00
C LEU A 292 8.39 -18.78 -3.08
N LYS A 293 9.02 -19.09 -1.93
CA LYS A 293 10.27 -19.85 -1.86
C LYS A 293 10.08 -21.32 -2.31
N ASN A 294 9.08 -22.00 -1.76
CA ASN A 294 8.98 -23.47 -1.84
C ASN A 294 8.12 -23.98 -3.01
N TYR A 295 7.05 -23.26 -3.37
CA TYR A 295 6.12 -23.67 -4.41
C TYR A 295 6.34 -22.93 -5.74
N PHE A 296 6.86 -21.71 -5.68
CA PHE A 296 7.03 -20.84 -6.85
C PHE A 296 8.49 -20.55 -7.21
N GLY A 297 9.47 -21.10 -6.46
CA GLY A 297 10.89 -21.07 -6.82
C GLY A 297 11.51 -19.66 -6.84
N TYR A 298 11.06 -18.78 -5.95
CA TYR A 298 11.70 -17.49 -5.72
C TYR A 298 12.95 -17.62 -4.84
N ASP A 299 13.78 -16.58 -4.84
CA ASP A 299 15.05 -16.58 -4.12
C ASP A 299 14.86 -16.79 -2.60
N ALA A 300 15.61 -17.75 -2.05
CA ALA A 300 15.50 -18.12 -0.64
C ALA A 300 15.96 -17.01 0.31
N SER A 301 16.73 -16.02 -0.16
CA SER A 301 17.17 -14.86 0.62
C SER A 301 16.08 -13.80 0.82
N MET A 302 14.93 -13.93 0.16
CA MET A 302 13.76 -13.11 0.42
C MET A 302 13.41 -13.07 1.91
N GLN A 303 12.97 -11.91 2.38
CA GLN A 303 12.68 -11.72 3.80
C GLN A 303 11.43 -10.88 4.02
N GLY A 304 10.47 -11.45 4.73
CA GLY A 304 9.35 -10.75 5.33
C GLY A 304 9.74 -10.17 6.68
N VAL A 305 9.40 -8.89 6.89
CA VAL A 305 9.75 -8.18 8.10
C VAL A 305 8.64 -7.20 8.53
N PRO A 306 8.42 -7.01 9.84
CA PRO A 306 7.49 -6.00 10.33
C PRO A 306 8.13 -4.61 10.35
N ARG A 307 7.37 -3.58 9.95
CA ARG A 307 7.76 -2.16 9.94
C ARG A 307 8.26 -1.65 11.29
N ALA A 308 7.67 -2.17 12.37
CA ALA A 308 7.97 -1.76 13.75
C ALA A 308 9.43 -2.01 14.17
N ASN A 309 10.16 -2.86 13.45
CA ASN A 309 11.57 -3.17 13.73
C ASN A 309 12.54 -2.14 13.12
N TYR A 310 12.06 -1.17 12.37
CA TYR A 310 12.89 -0.24 11.59
C TYR A 310 12.54 1.21 11.90
N SER A 311 13.54 2.09 11.85
CA SER A 311 13.28 3.53 11.77
C SER A 311 12.62 3.86 10.42
N GLU A 312 11.96 5.02 10.34
CA GLU A 312 11.37 5.50 9.09
C GLU A 312 12.40 5.58 7.96
N ALA A 313 13.57 6.18 8.23
CA ALA A 313 14.64 6.28 7.25
C ALA A 313 15.16 4.91 6.79
N GLN A 314 15.24 3.92 7.69
CA GLN A 314 15.61 2.56 7.33
C GLN A 314 14.55 1.91 6.44
N TRP A 315 13.26 2.05 6.79
CA TRP A 315 12.16 1.47 6.04
C TRP A 315 12.05 2.04 4.62
N ILE A 316 12.09 3.37 4.49
CA ILE A 316 12.10 4.07 3.19
C ILE A 316 13.31 3.62 2.36
N SER A 317 14.48 3.50 2.98
CA SER A 317 15.69 3.02 2.29
C SER A 317 15.56 1.58 1.79
N MET A 318 14.94 0.69 2.57
CA MET A 318 14.69 -0.69 2.15
C MET A 318 13.71 -0.77 0.97
N LEU A 319 12.61 -0.01 1.01
CA LEU A 319 11.66 0.08 -0.11
C LEU A 319 12.35 0.58 -1.38
N LYS A 320 13.09 1.69 -1.28
CA LYS A 320 13.84 2.24 -2.42
C LYS A 320 14.88 1.27 -2.96
N ALA A 321 15.58 0.54 -2.10
CA ALA A 321 16.62 -0.41 -2.52
C ALA A 321 16.07 -1.57 -3.37
N ASP A 322 14.87 -2.07 -3.05
CA ASP A 322 14.20 -3.09 -3.85
C ASP A 322 13.67 -2.53 -5.18
N LEU A 323 13.03 -1.36 -5.13
CA LEU A 323 12.48 -0.70 -6.31
C LEU A 323 13.58 -0.25 -7.29
N ASP A 324 14.70 0.28 -6.80
CA ASP A 324 15.91 0.60 -7.60
C ASP A 324 16.48 -0.64 -8.28
N ALA A 325 16.31 -1.81 -7.64
CA ALA A 325 16.71 -3.10 -8.20
C ALA A 325 15.59 -3.78 -9.02
N SER A 326 14.54 -3.04 -9.37
CA SER A 326 13.40 -3.50 -10.16
C SER A 326 12.67 -4.70 -9.52
N ARG A 327 12.58 -4.72 -8.19
CA ARG A 327 11.83 -5.71 -7.40
C ARG A 327 10.62 -5.05 -6.73
N PRO A 328 9.38 -5.34 -7.20
CA PRO A 328 8.18 -4.96 -6.47
C PRO A 328 8.13 -5.63 -5.10
N VAL A 329 7.60 -4.91 -4.12
CA VAL A 329 7.56 -5.33 -2.71
C VAL A 329 6.13 -5.69 -2.33
N LEU A 330 5.90 -6.92 -1.86
CA LEU A 330 4.64 -7.27 -1.21
C LEU A 330 4.54 -6.52 0.11
N TYR A 331 3.44 -5.82 0.33
CA TYR A 331 3.24 -4.93 1.46
C TYR A 331 1.89 -5.21 2.11
N ALA A 332 1.81 -5.09 3.43
CA ALA A 332 0.54 -5.13 4.12
C ALA A 332 0.46 -4.08 5.23
N GLY A 333 -0.77 -3.67 5.54
CA GLY A 333 -1.11 -2.77 6.64
C GLY A 333 -2.32 -3.30 7.40
N PHE A 334 -2.44 -2.93 8.68
CA PHE A 334 -3.49 -3.42 9.58
C PHE A 334 -4.11 -2.31 10.41
N GLY A 335 -5.41 -2.38 10.62
CA GLY A 335 -6.11 -1.46 11.52
C GLY A 335 -7.44 -2.02 11.98
N THR A 336 -8.30 -1.15 12.51
CA THR A 336 -9.62 -1.56 13.00
C THR A 336 -10.46 -2.15 11.85
N GLY A 337 -10.66 -3.48 11.87
CA GLY A 337 -11.42 -4.22 10.86
C GLY A 337 -10.60 -5.22 10.02
N GLY A 338 -9.30 -5.37 10.26
CA GLY A 338 -8.45 -6.39 9.61
C GLY A 338 -7.23 -5.80 8.90
N GLY A 339 -6.45 -6.67 8.25
CA GLY A 339 -5.32 -6.29 7.40
C GLY A 339 -5.66 -6.29 5.91
N HIS A 340 -4.76 -5.75 5.09
CA HIS A 340 -4.81 -5.82 3.63
C HIS A 340 -3.41 -5.96 3.06
N CYS A 341 -3.28 -6.80 2.03
CA CYS A 341 -2.04 -6.99 1.29
C CYS A 341 -2.16 -6.37 -0.11
N PHE A 342 -1.12 -5.68 -0.54
CA PHE A 342 -1.01 -4.94 -1.78
C PHE A 342 0.46 -4.91 -2.23
N VAL A 343 0.76 -4.24 -3.34
CA VAL A 343 2.13 -4.17 -3.87
C VAL A 343 2.63 -2.74 -3.90
N THR A 344 3.83 -2.54 -3.38
CA THR A 344 4.59 -1.31 -3.62
C THR A 344 5.52 -1.53 -4.80
N ASP A 345 5.36 -0.76 -5.86
CA ASP A 345 6.03 -1.01 -7.13
C ASP A 345 6.62 0.25 -7.77
N GLY A 346 6.68 1.37 -7.06
CA GLY A 346 7.35 2.58 -7.52
C GLY A 346 7.52 3.60 -6.41
N TYR A 347 8.28 4.66 -6.68
CA TYR A 347 8.38 5.81 -5.79
C TYR A 347 8.76 7.09 -6.56
N ASP A 348 8.34 8.24 -6.06
CA ASP A 348 8.68 9.54 -6.64
C ASP A 348 9.88 10.20 -5.97
N ASN A 349 10.30 11.35 -6.50
CA ASN A 349 11.43 12.13 -5.96
C ASN A 349 11.13 12.87 -4.64
N ASN A 350 9.97 12.61 -4.02
CA ASN A 350 9.50 13.18 -2.77
C ASN A 350 9.16 12.11 -1.72
N ASP A 351 9.67 10.88 -1.89
CA ASP A 351 9.45 9.76 -0.97
C ASP A 351 7.99 9.27 -0.90
N PHE A 352 7.15 9.60 -1.89
CA PHE A 352 5.85 8.94 -2.03
C PHE A 352 6.03 7.61 -2.75
N PHE A 353 5.36 6.57 -2.24
CA PHE A 353 5.45 5.22 -2.79
C PHE A 353 4.20 4.87 -3.57
N HIS A 354 4.38 4.34 -4.78
CA HIS A 354 3.29 3.89 -5.61
C HIS A 354 2.76 2.56 -5.11
N PHE A 355 1.45 2.49 -4.88
CA PHE A 355 0.74 1.30 -4.43
C PHE A 355 -0.23 0.81 -5.50
N ASN A 356 -0.08 -0.46 -5.86
CA ASN A 356 -1.10 -1.25 -6.53
C ASN A 356 -1.91 -2.01 -5.49
N TRP A 357 -3.16 -1.58 -5.27
CA TRP A 357 -3.99 -2.12 -4.19
C TRP A 357 -4.57 -3.51 -4.47
N GLY A 358 -4.53 -3.98 -5.72
CA GLY A 358 -5.17 -5.23 -6.15
C GLY A 358 -6.68 -5.15 -6.34
N TRP A 359 -7.19 -3.99 -6.78
CA TRP A 359 -8.62 -3.69 -7.00
C TRP A 359 -8.83 -3.08 -8.39
N GLY A 360 -8.28 -3.71 -9.42
CA GLY A 360 -8.53 -3.29 -10.81
C GLY A 360 -7.97 -1.91 -11.19
N GLY A 361 -6.96 -1.43 -10.46
CA GLY A 361 -6.39 -0.09 -10.61
C GLY A 361 -7.06 0.99 -9.75
N GLN A 362 -8.15 0.65 -9.08
CA GLN A 362 -8.87 1.61 -8.27
C GLN A 362 -8.02 2.10 -7.08
N ALA A 363 -7.94 3.43 -6.94
CA ALA A 363 -7.13 4.12 -5.95
C ALA A 363 -5.61 3.89 -6.04
N ASN A 364 -5.11 3.24 -7.11
CA ASN A 364 -3.67 3.17 -7.34
C ASN A 364 -3.09 4.58 -7.41
N GLY A 365 -1.91 4.76 -6.84
CA GLY A 365 -1.29 6.06 -6.70
C GLY A 365 -0.16 6.07 -5.69
N TYR A 366 0.30 7.25 -5.40
CA TYR A 366 1.46 7.57 -4.59
C TYR A 366 1.02 8.01 -3.19
N PHE A 367 1.53 7.34 -2.16
CA PHE A 367 1.13 7.53 -0.77
C PHE A 367 2.34 7.83 0.12
N GLU A 368 2.14 8.71 1.10
CA GLU A 368 3.11 8.97 2.16
C GLU A 368 3.14 7.78 3.15
N VAL A 369 4.32 7.19 3.35
CA VAL A 369 4.49 6.01 4.22
C VAL A 369 5.16 6.34 5.55
N GLY A 370 5.70 7.55 5.69
CA GLY A 370 6.31 8.05 6.92
C GLY A 370 5.34 8.90 7.76
N ALA A 371 5.90 9.55 8.78
CA ALA A 371 5.19 10.45 9.65
C ALA A 371 4.78 11.70 8.87
N LEU A 372 3.54 12.12 9.07
CA LEU A 372 3.03 13.39 8.60
C LEU A 372 3.64 14.55 9.38
N ASN A 373 4.09 14.34 10.63
CA ASN A 373 4.96 15.27 11.36
C ASN A 373 6.15 14.53 12.00
N PRO A 374 7.31 14.46 11.31
CA PRO A 374 8.50 13.71 11.75
C PRO A 374 9.12 14.16 13.09
N GLY A 375 8.79 15.34 13.61
CA GLY A 375 9.27 15.83 14.92
C GLY A 375 8.30 15.63 16.07
N SER A 376 7.08 15.17 15.81
CA SER A 376 6.13 14.76 16.83
C SER A 376 6.43 13.33 17.30
N THR A 377 6.10 12.98 18.56
CA THR A 377 6.44 11.68 19.18
C THR A 377 5.75 10.45 18.58
N GLY A 378 5.23 10.53 17.35
CA GLY A 378 4.69 9.43 16.57
C GLY A 378 5.69 8.97 15.52
N THR A 379 6.43 7.90 15.82
CA THR A 379 7.30 7.22 14.84
C THR A 379 6.48 6.78 13.63
N GLY A 380 6.54 7.53 12.53
CA GLY A 380 6.19 7.12 11.17
C GLY A 380 4.98 6.21 10.97
N GLY A 381 3.86 6.47 11.66
CA GLY A 381 2.74 5.52 11.64
C GLY A 381 1.51 5.78 12.50
N GLY A 382 1.45 6.87 13.27
CA GLY A 382 0.39 7.09 14.27
C GLY A 382 0.25 5.92 15.27
N ALA A 383 -0.61 6.05 16.26
CA ALA A 383 -1.01 4.91 17.10
C ALA A 383 -2.35 4.36 16.61
N GLY A 384 -2.43 3.06 16.29
CA GLY A 384 -3.70 2.34 16.13
C GLY A 384 -4.31 2.27 14.73
N GLY A 385 -3.60 2.65 13.67
CA GLY A 385 -4.07 2.59 12.28
C GLY A 385 -3.22 1.72 11.33
N TYR A 386 -3.62 1.66 10.05
CA TYR A 386 -2.93 0.94 8.95
C TYR A 386 -1.46 1.33 8.77
N ASN A 387 -1.04 2.46 9.36
CA ASN A 387 0.32 2.98 9.31
C ASN A 387 1.20 2.48 10.47
N SER A 388 0.65 1.72 11.44
CA SER A 388 1.36 1.24 12.63
C SER A 388 1.65 -0.27 12.66
N GLY A 389 0.84 -1.08 11.96
CA GLY A 389 0.98 -2.55 11.90
C GLY A 389 1.67 -3.08 10.65
N GLN A 390 2.33 -2.23 9.87
CA GLN A 390 2.78 -2.57 8.53
C GLN A 390 3.83 -3.69 8.50
N GLU A 391 3.88 -4.41 7.38
CA GLU A 391 4.87 -5.43 7.08
C GLU A 391 5.13 -5.48 5.57
N ALA A 392 6.29 -6.02 5.19
CA ALA A 392 6.64 -6.18 3.79
C ALA A 392 7.55 -7.39 3.56
N ILE A 393 7.51 -7.95 2.35
CA ILE A 393 8.49 -8.94 1.88
C ILE A 393 9.41 -8.28 0.87
N PHE A 394 10.69 -8.23 1.22
CA PHE A 394 11.77 -7.71 0.37
C PHE A 394 12.55 -8.83 -0.31
N GLY A 395 13.29 -8.48 -1.35
CA GLY A 395 14.16 -9.36 -2.11
C GLY A 395 13.43 -10.23 -3.12
N ILE A 396 12.18 -9.91 -3.48
CA ILE A 396 11.37 -10.76 -4.37
C ILE A 396 11.99 -10.79 -5.76
N THR A 397 12.63 -11.92 -6.09
CA THR A 397 13.23 -12.16 -7.40
C THR A 397 13.18 -13.65 -7.72
N PRO A 398 13.06 -14.04 -9.01
CA PRO A 398 13.23 -15.43 -9.41
C PRO A 398 14.55 -15.99 -8.89
N GLY A 399 14.52 -17.21 -8.33
CA GLY A 399 15.74 -17.89 -7.85
C GLY A 399 16.67 -18.24 -9.01
N THR A 400 17.98 -18.25 -8.77
CA THR A 400 19.04 -18.44 -9.80
C THR A 400 19.20 -19.88 -10.33
N GLY A 401 18.16 -20.71 -10.25
CA GLY A 401 18.23 -22.09 -10.73
C GLY A 401 18.91 -23.00 -9.70
N GLY A 402 18.18 -23.23 -8.62
CA GLY A 402 18.52 -24.20 -7.59
C GLY A 402 17.24 -24.59 -6.88
N GLY A 403 16.25 -25.06 -7.65
CA GLY A 403 15.18 -25.87 -7.10
C GLY A 403 15.83 -27.11 -6.52
N GLY A 404 16.42 -26.99 -5.33
CA GLY A 404 16.74 -28.14 -4.52
C GLY A 404 15.44 -28.87 -4.41
N ASN A 405 15.36 -30.06 -5.02
CA ASN A 405 14.22 -30.96 -4.86
C ASN A 405 13.88 -30.93 -3.37
N PRO A 406 12.78 -30.25 -2.96
CA PRO A 406 12.41 -30.33 -1.57
C PRO A 406 12.06 -31.79 -1.38
N THR A 407 12.78 -32.48 -0.49
CA THR A 407 12.33 -33.80 -0.05
C THR A 407 11.06 -33.58 0.73
N PHE A 408 9.93 -33.68 0.04
CA PHE A 408 8.62 -33.65 0.66
C PHE A 408 8.40 -34.99 1.35
N ASP A 409 8.24 -34.95 2.67
CA ASP A 409 7.78 -36.10 3.43
C ASP A 409 6.28 -36.27 3.18
N MET A 410 5.92 -37.13 2.22
CA MET A 410 4.54 -37.54 2.00
C MET A 410 4.08 -38.40 3.19
N ARG A 411 3.73 -37.76 4.30
CA ARG A 411 2.99 -38.43 5.37
C ARG A 411 1.51 -38.41 5.01
N LEU A 412 0.97 -39.57 4.65
CA LEU A 412 -0.49 -39.76 4.66
C LEU A 412 -0.99 -39.52 6.09
N TYR A 413 -1.71 -38.43 6.31
CA TYR A 413 -2.30 -38.10 7.61
C TYR A 413 -3.53 -38.94 7.96
N ASN A 414 -3.92 -39.89 7.12
CA ASN A 414 -4.93 -40.90 7.45
C ASN A 414 -4.62 -42.23 6.77
N PHE A 415 -4.86 -43.33 7.48
CA PHE A 415 -4.92 -44.66 6.89
C PHE A 415 -6.05 -44.67 5.85
N VAL A 416 -5.69 -44.64 4.57
CA VAL A 416 -6.60 -45.08 3.52
C VAL A 416 -6.72 -46.59 3.69
N THR A 417 -7.81 -47.07 4.27
CA THR A 417 -8.20 -48.48 4.17
C THR A 417 -8.74 -48.66 2.74
N PRO A 418 -8.03 -49.36 1.84
CA PRO A 418 -8.63 -49.70 0.56
C PRO A 418 -9.84 -50.60 0.84
N SER A 419 -11.04 -50.15 0.47
CA SER A 419 -12.19 -51.04 0.43
C SER A 419 -11.91 -52.10 -0.62
N VAL A 420 -11.76 -53.33 -0.16
CA VAL A 420 -11.46 -54.47 -1.02
C VAL A 420 -12.73 -54.85 -1.78
N GLU A 421 -13.06 -54.12 -2.86
CA GLU A 421 -13.88 -54.70 -3.91
C GLU A 421 -12.96 -55.47 -4.85
N HIS A 422 -12.88 -56.78 -4.60
CA HIS A 422 -12.27 -57.75 -5.50
C HIS A 422 -13.04 -57.77 -6.84
N HIS A 423 -12.63 -56.95 -7.80
CA HIS A 423 -12.79 -57.25 -9.21
C HIS A 423 -11.42 -57.44 -9.86
N LEU A 424 -11.14 -58.72 -10.13
CA LEU A 424 -9.93 -59.23 -10.74
C LEU A 424 -9.73 -58.60 -12.12
N LEU A 425 -8.74 -57.73 -12.25
CA LEU A 425 -8.01 -57.55 -13.50
C LEU A 425 -6.53 -57.83 -13.24
N ARG A 426 -6.09 -59.01 -13.69
CA ARG A 426 -4.69 -59.42 -13.71
C ARG A 426 -3.93 -58.57 -14.73
N SER A 427 -3.00 -57.74 -14.27
CA SER A 427 -1.79 -57.40 -15.02
C SER A 427 -0.68 -57.11 -14.02
N GLY A 428 0.38 -57.92 -14.07
CA GLY A 428 1.39 -58.01 -13.04
C GLY A 428 2.32 -56.78 -12.97
N LEU A 429 2.63 -56.40 -11.74
CA LEU A 429 3.89 -55.80 -11.34
C LEU A 429 4.16 -56.26 -9.89
N GLN A 430 5.19 -57.07 -9.70
CA GLN A 430 5.67 -57.49 -8.39
C GLN A 430 6.47 -56.34 -7.76
N CYS A 431 5.97 -55.73 -6.68
CA CYS A 431 6.81 -55.00 -5.73
C CYS A 431 7.41 -56.00 -4.73
N ARG A 432 8.72 -55.91 -4.54
CA ARG A 432 9.52 -56.79 -3.70
C ARG A 432 9.81 -56.05 -2.40
N ASP A 433 9.01 -56.28 -1.36
CA ASP A 433 9.27 -55.74 -0.03
C ASP A 433 10.38 -56.54 0.67
N GLN A 434 11.44 -55.85 1.09
CA GLN A 434 12.44 -56.36 2.02
C GLN A 434 12.32 -55.60 3.35
N TYR A 435 11.81 -56.26 4.38
CA TYR A 435 12.03 -55.88 5.78
C TYR A 435 12.54 -57.12 6.55
N PRO A 436 13.61 -57.00 7.35
CA PRO A 436 14.08 -58.12 8.18
C PRO A 436 13.33 -58.22 9.51
N GLU A 437 12.94 -59.45 9.85
CA GLU A 437 12.28 -59.85 11.08
C GLU A 437 13.12 -59.55 12.35
N GLN A 438 12.52 -58.88 13.34
CA GLN A 438 13.02 -58.91 14.72
C GLN A 438 12.42 -60.13 15.45
N ARG A 439 13.27 -61.12 15.72
CA ARG A 439 12.94 -62.29 16.53
C ARG A 439 12.94 -61.95 18.02
N HIS A 440 11.82 -62.29 18.68
CA HIS A 440 11.74 -62.53 20.11
C HIS A 440 12.76 -63.59 20.57
N GLN A 441 13.50 -63.30 21.63
CA GLN A 441 14.01 -64.31 22.56
C GLN A 441 13.79 -63.84 24.01
N GLN A 442 12.89 -64.54 24.69
CA GLN A 442 12.84 -64.67 26.15
C GLN A 442 14.10 -65.40 26.64
N PHE A 443 14.66 -65.01 27.79
CA PHE A 443 15.03 -65.97 28.83
C PHE A 443 14.95 -65.36 30.24
N ARG A 444 14.45 -66.21 31.13
CA ARG A 444 14.12 -66.05 32.55
C ARG A 444 15.34 -65.76 33.44
N ARG A 445 15.14 -65.01 34.53
CA ARG A 445 14.95 -65.54 35.90
C ARG A 445 14.23 -64.52 36.77
#